data_AF-A0AAW1UGZ5-F1
#
_entry.id   AF-A0AAW1UGZ5-F1
#
_cell.length_a   1.000
_cell.length_b   1.000
_cell.length_c   1.000
_cell.angle_alpha   90.00
_cell.angle_beta   90.00
_cell.angle_gamma   90.00
#
_symmetry.space_group_name_H-M   'P 1'
#
loop_
_entity.id
_entity.type
_entity.pdbx_description
1 polymer ?
#
loop_
_entity_poly.entity_id
_entity_poly.type
_entity_poly.pdbx_seq_one_letter_code
_entity_poly.pdbx_strand_id
1 'polypeptide(L)'
;MLKSYTFCFLSLCKEKFYVQLVTEIKKRFIFSDPIFDIVSIVDPKVAQEYKVKSLTHILSRFPFLKTHVYSQELDNEWRQHALLDYTTHNIDVNSPADVYWGKVFSLKNNMNIQIFSNSKIVIGILIVLPFANASVERVFSSLNLIKSDQRNKLETSTLRSILHTKDGVLSNGGILKLEPTKEMYSNSIWKS
;
A
#
# COMPACT_ATOMS: atom_id res chain seq x y z
N MET A 1 39.37 4.65 27.51
CA MET A 1 38.31 3.64 27.75
C MET A 1 37.06 3.86 26.90
N LEU A 2 36.45 5.06 26.87
CA LEU A 2 35.24 5.36 26.08
C LEU A 2 35.32 5.12 24.56
N LYS A 3 36.49 5.36 23.92
CA LYS A 3 36.70 5.11 22.48
C LYS A 3 36.65 3.62 22.07
N SER A 4 36.97 2.70 22.99
CA SER A 4 36.99 1.26 22.71
C SER A 4 35.58 0.65 22.70
N TYR A 5 34.70 1.15 23.56
CA TYR A 5 33.29 0.72 23.62
C TYR A 5 32.48 1.25 22.45
N THR A 6 32.73 2.49 21.99
CA THR A 6 32.09 3.03 20.78
C THR A 6 32.51 2.26 19.53
N PHE A 7 33.79 1.88 19.41
CA PHE A 7 34.28 1.09 18.28
C PHE A 7 33.70 -0.33 18.28
N CYS A 8 33.61 -0.98 19.45
CA CYS A 8 32.99 -2.30 19.60
C CYS A 8 31.48 -2.27 19.30
N PHE A 9 30.77 -1.23 19.77
CA PHE A 9 29.33 -1.05 19.50
C PHE A 9 29.06 -0.76 18.02
N LEU A 10 29.86 0.09 17.37
CA LEU A 10 29.77 0.34 15.92
C LEU A 10 30.08 -0.90 15.09
N SER A 11 31.10 -1.68 15.45
CA SER A 11 31.42 -2.94 14.76
C SER A 11 30.30 -3.98 14.92
N LEU A 12 29.75 -4.17 16.14
CA LEU A 12 28.65 -5.10 16.38
C LEU A 12 27.36 -4.70 15.63
N CYS A 13 26.99 -3.42 15.67
CA CYS A 13 25.83 -2.91 14.95
C CYS A 13 26.02 -3.02 13.44
N LYS A 14 27.21 -2.68 12.91
CA LYS A 14 27.45 -2.63 11.47
C LYS A 14 27.57 -4.03 10.84
N GLU A 15 28.28 -4.94 11.50
CA GLU A 15 28.58 -6.25 10.93
C GLU A 15 27.61 -7.36 11.33
N LYS A 16 27.00 -7.34 12.52
CA LYS A 16 26.09 -8.42 12.93
C LYS A 16 24.63 -8.07 12.69
N PHE A 17 24.22 -6.87 13.08
CA PHE A 17 22.82 -6.47 12.94
C PHE A 17 22.45 -6.23 11.47
N TYR A 18 23.20 -5.44 10.70
CA TYR A 18 22.86 -5.24 9.28
C TYR A 18 23.02 -6.50 8.44
N VAL A 19 24.04 -7.33 8.70
CA VAL A 19 24.18 -8.61 7.98
C VAL A 19 23.01 -9.54 8.29
N GLN A 20 22.60 -9.66 9.55
CA GLN A 20 21.42 -10.46 9.91
C GLN A 20 20.14 -9.88 9.29
N LEU A 21 19.97 -8.56 9.34
CA LEU A 21 18.83 -7.86 8.74
C LEU A 21 18.76 -8.12 7.23
N VAL A 22 19.87 -7.95 6.50
CA VAL A 22 19.92 -8.22 5.06
C VAL A 22 19.70 -9.70 4.77
N THR A 23 20.20 -10.60 5.62
CA THR A 23 19.99 -12.05 5.48
C THR A 23 18.52 -12.40 5.64
N GLU A 24 17.84 -11.85 6.63
CA GLU A 24 16.40 -12.07 6.85
C GLU A 24 15.55 -11.42 5.73
N ILE A 25 15.95 -10.26 5.23
CA ILE A 25 15.33 -9.64 4.05
C ILE A 25 15.47 -10.56 2.83
N LYS A 26 16.67 -11.09 2.56
CA LYS A 26 16.92 -12.03 1.45
C LYS A 26 16.17 -13.36 1.58
N LYS A 27 15.89 -13.81 2.81
CA LYS A 27 15.06 -15.01 3.04
C LYS A 27 13.58 -14.76 2.74
N ARG A 28 13.07 -13.57 3.06
CA ARG A 28 11.65 -13.22 2.91
C ARG A 28 11.29 -12.73 1.50
N PHE A 29 12.24 -12.12 0.79
CA PHE A 29 12.04 -11.59 -0.56
C PHE A 29 12.85 -12.37 -1.59
N ILE A 30 12.16 -12.91 -2.59
CA ILE A 30 12.78 -13.54 -3.75
C ILE A 30 13.13 -12.43 -4.74
N PHE A 31 14.28 -11.79 -4.59
CA PHE A 31 14.67 -10.64 -5.44
C PHE A 31 14.84 -10.96 -6.93
N SER A 32 14.88 -12.24 -7.31
CA SER A 32 14.85 -12.69 -8.71
C SER A 32 13.43 -12.79 -9.27
N ASP A 33 12.40 -12.47 -8.49
CA ASP A 33 11.01 -12.56 -8.95
C ASP A 33 10.70 -11.45 -9.97
N PRO A 34 10.12 -11.78 -11.14
CA PRO A 34 9.74 -10.80 -12.16
C PRO A 34 8.77 -9.71 -11.68
N ILE A 35 8.15 -9.87 -10.51
CA ILE A 35 7.26 -8.87 -9.94
C ILE A 35 7.96 -7.52 -9.72
N PHE A 36 9.25 -7.49 -9.43
CA PHE A 36 9.98 -6.24 -9.22
C PHE A 36 10.10 -5.43 -10.52
N ASP A 37 10.25 -6.10 -11.66
CA ASP A 37 10.21 -5.46 -12.98
C ASP A 37 8.80 -4.97 -13.31
N ILE A 38 7.77 -5.76 -12.97
CA ILE A 38 6.37 -5.38 -13.20
C ILE A 38 5.98 -4.14 -12.37
N VAL A 39 6.39 -4.06 -11.11
CA VAL A 39 6.06 -2.92 -10.24
C VAL A 39 6.71 -1.63 -10.74
N SER A 40 7.86 -1.70 -11.41
CA SER A 40 8.51 -0.52 -12.00
C SER A 40 7.67 0.19 -13.06
N ILE A 41 6.73 -0.52 -13.71
CA ILE A 41 5.80 0.02 -14.71
C ILE A 41 4.89 1.11 -14.13
N VAL A 42 4.68 1.07 -12.81
CA VAL A 42 3.86 2.06 -12.09
C VAL A 42 4.56 3.41 -11.99
N ASP A 43 5.88 3.48 -12.14
CA ASP A 43 6.59 4.76 -12.17
C ASP A 43 6.11 5.59 -13.36
N PRO A 44 5.62 6.84 -13.14
CA PRO A 44 5.14 7.71 -14.21
C PRO A 44 6.11 7.86 -15.39
N LYS A 45 7.42 7.93 -15.12
CA LYS A 45 8.44 8.10 -16.15
C LYS A 45 8.54 6.84 -17.02
N VAL A 46 8.56 5.68 -16.38
CA VAL A 46 8.61 4.38 -17.06
C VAL A 46 7.33 4.13 -17.87
N ALA A 47 6.18 4.48 -17.29
CA ALA A 47 4.88 4.37 -17.94
C ALA A 47 4.81 5.23 -19.21
N GLN A 48 5.22 6.50 -19.12
CA GLN A 48 5.23 7.42 -20.25
C GLN A 48 6.19 6.99 -21.37
N GLU A 49 7.38 6.48 -21.02
CA GLU A 49 8.34 5.97 -22.01
C GLU A 49 7.78 4.80 -22.82
N TYR A 50 6.73 4.14 -22.32
CA TYR A 50 6.00 3.08 -23.02
C TYR A 50 6.93 1.98 -23.54
N LYS A 51 7.98 1.65 -22.77
CA LYS A 51 8.90 0.54 -23.06
C LYS A 51 8.18 -0.80 -23.01
N VAL A 52 7.30 -0.97 -22.03
CA VAL A 52 6.43 -2.13 -21.92
C VAL A 52 5.21 -1.93 -22.82
N LYS A 53 5.11 -2.74 -23.89
CA LYS A 53 4.07 -2.56 -24.92
C LYS A 53 2.71 -3.15 -24.54
N SER A 54 2.69 -4.15 -23.66
CA SER A 54 1.45 -4.84 -23.28
C SER A 54 1.46 -5.15 -21.80
N LEU A 55 0.33 -4.92 -21.14
CA LEU A 55 0.10 -5.26 -19.74
C LEU A 55 -0.47 -6.69 -19.58
N THR A 56 -0.68 -7.42 -20.67
CA THR A 56 -1.23 -8.79 -20.66
C THR A 56 -0.37 -9.78 -19.88
N HIS A 57 0.95 -9.57 -19.79
CA HIS A 57 1.85 -10.39 -18.96
C HIS A 57 1.51 -10.28 -17.46
N ILE A 58 0.98 -9.14 -17.01
CA ILE A 58 0.52 -8.91 -15.63
C ILE A 58 -0.72 -9.75 -15.36
N LEU A 59 -1.66 -9.84 -16.32
CA LEU A 59 -2.84 -10.69 -16.21
C LEU A 59 -2.46 -12.17 -16.13
N SER A 60 -1.35 -12.57 -16.74
CA SER A 60 -0.82 -13.94 -16.64
C SER A 60 -0.23 -14.22 -15.27
N ARG A 61 0.44 -13.23 -14.66
CA ARG A 61 0.97 -13.30 -13.28
C ARG A 61 -0.15 -13.27 -12.23
N PHE A 62 -1.22 -12.54 -12.49
CA PHE A 62 -2.37 -12.36 -11.59
C PHE A 62 -3.68 -12.78 -12.27
N PRO A 63 -3.97 -14.09 -12.36
CA PRO A 63 -5.13 -14.59 -13.10
C PRO A 63 -6.48 -14.03 -12.64
N PHE A 64 -6.60 -13.67 -11.36
CA PHE A 64 -7.84 -13.07 -10.81
C PHE A 64 -8.18 -11.71 -11.44
N LEU A 65 -7.23 -11.01 -12.05
CA LEU A 65 -7.50 -9.77 -12.77
C LEU A 65 -8.30 -10.02 -14.05
N LYS A 66 -8.19 -11.20 -14.66
CA LYS A 66 -8.90 -11.55 -15.90
C LYS A 66 -10.42 -11.58 -15.73
N THR A 67 -10.94 -11.71 -14.51
CA THR A 67 -12.39 -11.64 -14.25
C THR A 67 -12.91 -10.20 -14.14
N HIS A 68 -12.02 -9.22 -14.03
CA HIS A 68 -12.36 -7.81 -13.80
C HIS A 68 -11.94 -6.91 -14.96
N VAL A 69 -11.06 -7.40 -15.84
CA VAL A 69 -10.39 -6.62 -16.88
C VAL A 69 -10.36 -7.39 -18.19
N TYR A 70 -10.68 -6.71 -19.29
CA TYR A 70 -10.56 -7.25 -20.63
C TYR A 70 -9.17 -6.96 -21.20
N SER A 71 -8.42 -8.00 -21.60
CA SER A 71 -7.02 -7.88 -22.04
C SER A 71 -6.82 -6.91 -23.20
N GLN A 72 -7.74 -6.92 -24.16
CA GLN A 72 -7.67 -6.06 -25.35
C GLN A 72 -7.93 -4.59 -24.99
N GLU A 73 -8.94 -4.33 -24.16
CA GLU A 73 -9.24 -2.97 -23.68
C GLU A 73 -8.12 -2.43 -22.79
N LEU A 74 -7.51 -3.27 -21.96
CA LEU A 74 -6.34 -2.91 -21.16
C LEU A 74 -5.17 -2.44 -22.04
N ASP A 75 -4.83 -3.18 -23.10
CA ASP A 75 -3.74 -2.80 -24.00
C ASP A 75 -4.10 -1.58 -24.87
N ASN A 76 -5.38 -1.36 -25.18
CA ASN A 76 -5.86 -0.13 -25.83
C ASN A 76 -5.68 1.08 -24.91
N GLU A 77 -6.17 0.99 -23.67
CA GLU A 77 -6.04 2.03 -22.65
C GLU A 77 -4.56 2.34 -22.37
N TRP A 78 -3.71 1.31 -22.27
CA TRP A 78 -2.27 1.47 -22.04
C TRP A 78 -1.58 2.23 -23.18
N ARG A 79 -1.94 1.93 -24.44
CA ARG A 79 -1.47 2.70 -25.61
C ARG A 79 -1.96 4.13 -25.60
N GLN A 80 -3.25 4.33 -25.30
CA GLN A 80 -3.85 5.65 -25.25
C GLN A 80 -3.21 6.53 -24.16
N HIS A 81 -2.84 5.94 -23.03
CA HIS A 81 -2.12 6.61 -21.96
C HIS A 81 -0.76 7.14 -22.43
N ALA A 82 0.01 6.34 -23.16
CA ALA A 82 1.31 6.75 -23.70
C ALA A 82 1.22 7.88 -24.74
N LEU A 83 0.09 7.98 -25.44
CA LEU A 83 -0.19 9.01 -26.44
C LEU A 83 -0.90 10.24 -25.86
N LEU A 84 -1.14 10.26 -24.55
CA LEU A 84 -1.88 11.33 -23.89
C LEU A 84 -1.11 12.66 -23.96
N ASP A 85 -1.83 13.75 -24.23
CA ASP A 85 -1.27 15.09 -24.09
C ASP A 85 -1.23 15.50 -22.60
N TYR A 86 -0.10 15.22 -21.96
CA TYR A 86 0.13 15.51 -20.55
C TYR A 86 0.05 17.01 -20.23
N THR A 87 0.40 17.89 -21.17
CA THR A 87 0.40 19.34 -20.96
C THR A 87 -1.03 19.87 -20.86
N THR A 88 -1.89 19.49 -21.79
CA THR A 88 -3.31 19.86 -21.78
C THR A 88 -4.05 19.33 -20.56
N HIS A 89 -3.65 18.16 -20.04
CA HIS A 89 -4.28 17.55 -18.86
C HIS A 89 -3.62 17.91 -17.52
N ASN A 90 -2.61 18.80 -17.51
CA ASN A 90 -1.85 19.18 -16.31
C ASN A 90 -1.34 17.95 -15.51
N ILE A 91 -0.81 16.97 -16.24
CA ILE A 91 -0.23 15.74 -15.68
C ILE A 91 1.30 15.90 -15.70
N ASP A 92 1.92 15.83 -14.52
CA ASP A 92 3.37 15.93 -14.37
C ASP A 92 3.96 14.55 -14.08
N VAL A 93 4.88 14.12 -14.93
CA VAL A 93 5.61 12.85 -14.84
C VAL A 93 6.62 12.82 -13.68
N ASN A 94 6.96 13.97 -13.11
CA ASN A 94 7.80 14.05 -11.92
C ASN A 94 6.99 14.00 -10.61
N SER A 95 5.66 13.99 -10.70
CA SER A 95 4.80 13.86 -9.53
C SER A 95 4.85 12.43 -8.95
N PRO A 96 4.56 12.27 -7.65
CA PRO A 96 4.41 10.94 -7.04
C PRO A 96 3.43 10.06 -7.81
N ALA A 97 3.69 8.75 -7.86
CA ALA A 97 2.91 7.81 -8.68
C ALA A 97 1.40 7.84 -8.35
N ASP A 98 1.03 7.96 -7.08
CA ASP A 98 -0.35 8.07 -6.62
C ASP A 98 -1.05 9.33 -7.14
N VAL A 99 -0.35 10.47 -7.14
CA VAL A 99 -0.86 11.74 -7.67
C VAL A 99 -0.99 11.68 -9.19
N TYR A 100 0.02 11.14 -9.88
CA TYR A 100 0.03 10.96 -11.33
C TYR A 100 -1.13 10.08 -11.80
N TRP A 101 -1.22 8.86 -11.25
CA TRP A 101 -2.25 7.89 -11.63
C TRP A 101 -3.63 8.36 -11.19
N GLY A 102 -3.74 9.07 -10.06
CA GLY A 102 -4.97 9.73 -9.63
C GLY A 102 -5.52 10.69 -10.68
N LYS A 103 -4.65 11.51 -11.30
CA LYS A 103 -5.03 12.41 -12.40
C LYS A 103 -5.42 11.64 -13.66
N VAL A 104 -4.59 10.69 -14.09
CA VAL A 104 -4.85 9.86 -15.29
C VAL A 104 -6.21 9.16 -15.16
N PHE A 105 -6.48 8.52 -14.03
CA PHE A 105 -7.73 7.79 -13.81
C PHE A 105 -8.94 8.69 -13.61
N SER A 106 -8.73 9.98 -13.34
CA SER A 106 -9.83 10.96 -13.27
C SER A 106 -10.27 11.46 -14.65
N LEU A 107 -9.52 11.14 -15.71
CA LEU A 107 -9.87 11.55 -17.08
C LEU A 107 -11.12 10.82 -17.58
N LYS A 108 -11.98 11.62 -18.22
CA LYS A 108 -13.25 11.19 -18.76
C LYS A 108 -13.40 11.66 -20.20
N ASN A 109 -14.12 10.88 -21.00
CA ASN A 109 -14.47 11.27 -22.36
C ASN A 109 -15.62 12.30 -22.37
N ASN A 110 -16.01 12.76 -23.56
CA ASN A 110 -17.11 13.71 -23.75
C ASN A 110 -18.47 13.21 -23.23
N MET A 111 -18.63 11.90 -23.03
CA MET A 111 -19.81 11.27 -22.43
C MET A 111 -19.69 11.12 -20.89
N ASN A 112 -18.68 11.73 -20.27
CA ASN A 112 -18.40 11.64 -18.83
C ASN A 112 -18.12 10.21 -18.32
N ILE A 113 -17.69 9.31 -19.22
CA ILE A 113 -17.26 7.94 -18.91
C ILE A 113 -15.75 7.93 -18.69
N GLN A 114 -15.29 7.20 -17.68
CA GLN A 114 -13.88 7.06 -17.35
C GLN A 114 -13.12 6.37 -18.48
N ILE A 115 -12.01 6.97 -18.93
CA ILE A 115 -11.24 6.49 -20.08
C ILE A 115 -10.39 5.26 -19.71
N PHE A 116 -9.77 5.27 -18.53
CA PHE A 116 -8.77 4.28 -18.11
C PHE A 116 -9.31 3.33 -17.03
N SER A 117 -10.45 2.69 -17.30
CA SER A 117 -11.17 1.88 -16.32
C SER A 117 -10.48 0.56 -16.00
N ASN A 118 -9.94 -0.13 -17.01
CA ASN A 118 -9.24 -1.40 -16.86
C ASN A 118 -7.85 -1.17 -16.25
N SER A 119 -7.13 -0.17 -16.75
CA SER A 119 -5.80 0.23 -16.29
C SER A 119 -5.83 0.65 -14.83
N LYS A 120 -6.89 1.35 -14.39
CA LYS A 120 -7.09 1.69 -12.97
C LYS A 120 -7.09 0.47 -12.05
N ILE A 121 -7.73 -0.61 -12.46
CA ILE A 121 -7.77 -1.85 -11.66
C ILE A 121 -6.37 -2.47 -11.60
N VAL A 122 -5.73 -2.65 -12.75
CA VAL A 122 -4.41 -3.32 -12.83
C VAL A 122 -3.34 -2.52 -12.10
N ILE A 123 -3.17 -1.24 -12.45
CA ILE A 123 -2.15 -0.37 -11.87
C ILE A 123 -2.46 -0.10 -10.39
N GLY A 124 -3.74 0.03 -10.01
CA GLY A 124 -4.13 0.20 -8.61
C GLY A 124 -3.66 -0.96 -7.72
N ILE A 125 -3.76 -2.20 -8.21
CA ILE A 125 -3.24 -3.37 -7.49
C ILE A 125 -1.71 -3.33 -7.39
N LEU A 126 -1.03 -2.96 -8.48
CA LEU A 126 0.44 -2.84 -8.48
C LEU A 126 0.94 -1.76 -7.52
N ILE A 127 0.23 -0.63 -7.38
CA ILE A 127 0.55 0.41 -6.40
C ILE A 127 0.40 -0.12 -4.97
N VAL A 128 -0.63 -0.92 -4.69
CA VAL A 128 -0.93 -1.42 -3.33
C VAL A 128 -0.03 -2.59 -2.91
N LEU A 129 0.45 -3.39 -3.85
CA LEU A 129 1.26 -4.60 -3.61
C LEU A 129 2.43 -4.39 -2.62
N PRO A 130 3.29 -3.36 -2.78
CA PRO A 130 4.40 -3.11 -1.84
C PRO A 130 3.93 -2.75 -0.42
N PHE A 131 2.77 -2.09 -0.28
CA PHE A 131 2.28 -1.59 1.01
C PHE A 131 1.40 -2.59 1.77
N ALA A 132 0.78 -3.55 1.06
CA ALA A 132 -0.15 -4.49 1.65
C ALA A 132 0.50 -5.31 2.77
N ASN A 133 1.71 -5.85 2.54
CA ASN A 133 2.39 -6.67 3.55
C ASN A 133 2.75 -5.87 4.81
N ALA A 134 3.32 -4.66 4.65
CA ALA A 134 3.68 -3.81 5.77
C ALA A 134 2.45 -3.36 6.58
N SER A 135 1.33 -3.11 5.91
CA SER A 135 0.07 -2.73 6.56
C SER A 135 -0.49 -3.88 7.40
N VAL A 136 -0.45 -5.10 6.86
CA VAL A 136 -0.86 -6.31 7.58
C VAL A 136 0.05 -6.60 8.78
N GLU A 137 1.37 -6.47 8.62
CA GLU A 137 2.33 -6.62 9.73
C GLU A 137 2.10 -5.59 10.85
N ARG A 138 1.72 -4.34 10.51
CA ARG A 138 1.36 -3.32 11.50
C ARG A 138 0.11 -3.69 12.29
N VAL A 139 -0.91 -4.25 11.62
CA VAL A 139 -2.12 -4.76 12.27
C VAL A 139 -1.78 -5.96 13.17
N PHE A 140 -0.95 -6.89 12.71
CA PHE A 140 -0.50 -8.03 13.52
C PHE A 140 0.31 -7.61 14.74
N SER A 141 1.20 -6.62 14.60
CA SER A 141 1.91 -6.03 15.74
C SER A 141 0.95 -5.44 16.77
N SER A 142 -0.06 -4.70 16.30
CA SER A 142 -1.12 -4.16 17.16
C SER A 142 -1.95 -5.28 17.83
N LEU A 143 -2.25 -6.34 17.10
CA LEU A 143 -2.93 -7.52 17.64
C LEU A 143 -2.09 -8.23 18.70
N ASN A 144 -0.78 -8.36 18.51
CA ASN A 144 0.13 -8.94 19.50
C ASN A 144 0.23 -8.09 20.76
N LEU A 145 0.13 -6.76 20.65
CA LEU A 145 0.05 -5.88 21.83
C LEU A 145 -1.26 -6.04 22.60
N ILE A 146 -2.39 -6.24 21.89
CA ILE A 146 -3.70 -6.47 22.50
C ILE A 146 -3.75 -7.87 23.14
N LYS A 147 -3.27 -8.89 22.42
CA LYS A 147 -3.10 -10.26 22.89
C LYS A 147 -1.75 -10.42 23.59
N SER A 148 -1.62 -9.84 24.77
CA SER A 148 -0.51 -10.17 25.66
C SER A 148 -0.65 -11.60 26.22
N ASP A 149 0.43 -12.19 26.74
CA ASP A 149 0.42 -13.54 27.32
C ASP A 149 -0.65 -13.74 28.41
N GLN A 150 -1.00 -12.68 29.15
CA GLN A 150 -2.07 -12.70 30.16
C GLN A 150 -3.49 -12.42 29.61
N ARG A 151 -3.62 -11.97 28.36
CA ARG A 151 -4.89 -11.56 27.70
C ARG A 151 -5.05 -12.23 26.33
N ASN A 152 -4.85 -13.54 26.29
CA ASN A 152 -4.83 -14.34 25.05
C ASN A 152 -6.20 -14.93 24.66
N LYS A 153 -7.20 -14.92 25.56
CA LYS A 153 -8.57 -15.45 25.33
C LYS A 153 -9.61 -14.36 25.01
N LEU A 154 -9.25 -13.37 24.20
CA LEU A 154 -10.23 -12.38 23.71
C LEU A 154 -11.00 -12.95 22.51
N GLU A 155 -12.31 -12.77 22.51
CA GLU A 155 -13.16 -13.10 21.36
C GLU A 155 -12.78 -12.23 20.16
N THR A 156 -12.97 -12.75 18.95
CA THR A 156 -12.69 -12.04 17.70
C THR A 156 -13.49 -10.76 17.56
N SER A 157 -14.74 -10.74 18.04
CA SER A 157 -15.59 -9.55 18.06
C SER A 157 -14.97 -8.44 18.92
N THR A 158 -14.51 -8.78 20.13
CA THR A 158 -13.84 -7.85 21.05
C THR A 158 -12.54 -7.31 20.45
N LEU A 159 -11.72 -8.18 19.85
CA LEU A 159 -10.47 -7.78 19.20
C LEU A 159 -10.71 -6.80 18.05
N ARG A 160 -11.71 -7.09 17.22
CA ARG A 160 -12.11 -6.24 16.11
C ARG A 160 -12.59 -4.87 16.61
N SER A 161 -13.41 -4.84 17.67
CA SER A 161 -13.86 -3.60 18.29
C SER A 161 -12.69 -2.77 18.82
N ILE A 162 -11.75 -3.37 19.56
CA ILE A 162 -10.57 -2.66 20.10
C ILE A 162 -9.72 -2.07 18.97
N LEU A 163 -9.47 -2.84 17.90
CA LEU A 163 -8.72 -2.34 16.74
C LEU A 163 -9.42 -1.15 16.07
N HIS A 164 -10.72 -1.27 15.77
CA HIS A 164 -11.49 -0.18 15.15
C HIS A 164 -11.54 1.06 16.04
N THR A 165 -11.74 0.90 17.36
CA THR A 165 -11.73 2.03 18.28
C THR A 165 -10.37 2.71 18.30
N LYS A 166 -9.27 1.95 18.36
CA LYS A 166 -7.90 2.49 18.31
C LYS A 166 -7.67 3.27 17.01
N ASP A 167 -7.99 2.70 15.86
CA ASP A 167 -7.77 3.32 14.56
C ASP A 167 -8.66 4.55 14.35
N GLY A 168 -9.90 4.50 14.82
CA GLY A 168 -10.82 5.65 14.81
C GLY A 168 -10.33 6.81 15.67
N VAL A 169 -9.87 6.55 16.89
CA VAL A 169 -9.30 7.57 17.78
C VAL A 169 -8.04 8.20 17.16
N LEU A 170 -7.17 7.39 16.56
CA LEU A 170 -5.98 7.89 15.86
C LEU A 170 -6.35 8.78 14.66
N SER A 171 -7.32 8.35 13.85
CA SER A 171 -7.79 9.08 12.67
C SER A 171 -8.41 10.44 13.04
N ASN A 172 -9.06 10.52 14.19
CA ASN A 172 -9.66 11.75 14.73
C ASN A 172 -8.64 12.66 15.46
N GLY A 173 -7.33 12.43 15.27
CA GLY A 173 -6.28 13.28 15.83
C GLY A 173 -5.84 12.90 17.24
N GLY A 174 -6.12 11.66 17.65
CA GLY A 174 -5.63 11.07 18.89
C GLY A 174 -6.54 11.29 20.09
N ILE A 175 -6.19 10.63 21.21
CA ILE A 175 -7.02 10.60 22.43
C ILE A 175 -7.29 12.00 23.01
N LEU A 176 -6.37 12.94 22.81
CA LEU A 176 -6.50 14.31 23.32
C LEU A 176 -7.58 15.13 22.59
N LYS A 177 -8.02 14.70 21.40
CA LYS A 177 -9.06 15.35 20.60
C LYS A 177 -10.36 14.54 20.54
N LEU A 178 -10.44 13.44 21.29
CA LEU A 178 -11.63 12.61 21.32
C LEU A 178 -12.70 13.31 22.16
N GLU A 179 -13.71 13.88 21.51
CA GLU A 179 -14.93 14.35 22.15
C GLU A 179 -15.97 13.22 22.11
N PRO A 180 -16.34 12.63 23.27
CA PRO A 180 -17.29 11.53 23.27
C PRO A 180 -18.69 12.02 22.86
N THR A 181 -19.38 11.24 22.03
CA THR A 181 -20.74 11.60 21.60
C THR A 181 -21.73 11.42 22.74
N LYS A 182 -22.86 12.14 22.68
CA LYS A 182 -23.96 12.00 23.67
C LYS A 182 -24.44 10.55 23.82
N GLU A 183 -24.36 9.77 22.75
CA GLU A 183 -24.69 8.34 22.73
C GLU A 183 -23.72 7.47 23.54
N MET A 184 -22.42 7.83 23.56
CA MET A 184 -21.42 7.15 24.38
C MET A 184 -21.69 7.36 25.88
N TYR A 185 -22.21 8.53 26.25
CA TYR A 185 -22.62 8.82 27.63
C TYR A 185 -23.96 8.14 28.02
N SER A 186 -24.91 8.05 27.09
CA SER A 186 -26.22 7.44 27.37
C SER A 186 -26.17 5.92 27.57
N ASN A 187 -25.13 5.26 27.05
CA ASN A 187 -24.85 3.83 27.24
C ASN A 187 -23.97 3.55 28.47
N SER A 188 -24.03 4.41 29.48
CA SER A 188 -23.43 4.14 30.80
C SER A 188 -23.84 2.75 31.29
N ILE A 189 -22.84 1.90 31.54
CA ILE A 189 -22.99 0.58 32.18
C ILE A 189 -23.49 0.76 33.62
N TRP A 190 -23.32 1.96 34.18
CA TRP A 190 -23.87 2.40 35.45
C TRP A 190 -25.22 3.07 35.20
N LYS A 191 -26.25 2.27 34.92
CA LYS A 191 -27.63 2.70 35.17
C LYS A 191 -27.98 2.21 36.57
N SER A 192 -27.92 3.13 37.55
CA SER A 192 -28.52 2.94 38.88
C SER A 192 -30.02 3.08 38.81
#